data_AF-A0A6A6I3A4-F1
#
_entry.id   AF-A0A6A6I3A4-F1
#
_cell.length_a   1.000
_cell.length_b   1.000
_cell.length_c   1.000
_cell.angle_alpha   90.00
_cell.angle_beta   90.00
_cell.angle_gamma   90.00
#
_symmetry.space_group_name_H-M   'P 1'
#
loop_
_entity.id
_entity.type
_entity.pdbx_description
1 polymer ?
#
loop_
_entity_poly.entity_id
_entity_poly.type
_entity_poly.pdbx_seq_one_letter_code
_entity_poly.pdbx_strand_id
1 'polypeptide(L)' 'MCQYFDIPVKPVDCAAADKHLVTFRWYILCQSPRGVGTSRHCSVEHARAVSALFGSSRTEGACPACANPPTTVVIKYVNG' A
#
# COMPACT_ATOMS: atom_id res chain seq x y z
N MET A 1 9.80 13.94 7.40
CA MET A 1 8.76 13.12 8.06
C MET A 1 8.31 12.10 7.02
N CYS A 2 8.38 10.80 7.29
CA CYS A 2 7.94 9.82 6.29
C CYS A 2 6.40 9.83 6.23
N GLN A 3 5.88 9.74 5.02
CA GLN A 3 4.46 9.85 4.71
C GLN A 3 4.01 8.61 3.96
N TYR A 4 2.75 8.24 4.10
CA TYR A 4 2.14 7.23 3.26
C TYR A 4 0.72 7.62 2.88
N PHE A 5 0.24 7.09 1.77
CA PHE A 5 -1.17 7.16 1.40
C PHE A 5 -1.71 5.76 1.15
N ASP A 6 -2.99 5.59 1.45
CA ASP A 6 -3.70 4.34 1.27
C ASP A 6 -4.62 4.46 0.04
N ILE A 7 -4.53 3.50 -0.86
CA ILE A 7 -5.36 3.41 -2.07
C ILE A 7 -6.21 2.14 -1.97
N PRO A 8 -7.55 2.25 -1.88
CA PRO A 8 -8.41 1.08 -2.00
C PRO A 8 -8.42 0.60 -3.45
N VAL A 9 -7.89 -0.59 -3.70
CA VAL A 9 -7.86 -1.21 -5.02
C VAL A 9 -8.72 -2.47 -5.07
N LYS A 10 -9.26 -2.73 -6.25
CA LYS A 10 -10.03 -3.93 -6.56
C LYS A 10 -9.28 -4.74 -7.61
N PRO A 11 -8.56 -5.81 -7.23
CA PRO A 11 -7.86 -6.66 -8.19
C PRO A 11 -8.83 -7.24 -9.23
N VAL A 12 -8.43 -7.23 -10.50
CA VAL A 12 -9.27 -7.72 -11.59
C VAL A 12 -9.42 -9.24 -11.53
N ASP A 13 -8.32 -9.95 -11.22
CA ASP A 13 -8.22 -11.43 -11.21
C ASP A 13 -8.58 -12.03 -9.85
N CYS A 14 -9.60 -11.46 -9.19
CA CYS A 14 -10.11 -12.02 -7.94
C CYS A 14 -11.06 -13.18 -8.24
N ALA A 15 -10.74 -14.36 -7.69
CA ALA A 15 -11.57 -15.57 -7.86
C ALA A 15 -12.87 -15.53 -7.05
N ALA A 16 -12.92 -14.74 -5.96
CA ALA A 16 -14.12 -14.56 -5.16
C ALA A 16 -15.19 -13.77 -5.93
N ALA A 17 -16.46 -14.20 -5.81
CA ALA A 17 -17.61 -13.51 -6.40
C ALA A 17 -17.69 -12.05 -5.93
N ASP A 18 -17.48 -11.83 -4.63
CA ASP A 18 -17.22 -10.52 -4.06
C ASP A 18 -15.73 -10.20 -4.15
N LYS A 19 -15.35 -9.63 -5.28
CA LYS A 19 -13.99 -9.14 -5.53
C LYS A 19 -13.45 -8.36 -4.31
N HIS A 20 -12.41 -8.88 -3.67
CA HIS A 20 -11.85 -8.32 -2.44
C HIS A 20 -11.36 -6.87 -2.66
N LEU A 21 -11.69 -6.00 -1.71
CA LEU A 21 -11.06 -4.69 -1.61
C LEU A 21 -9.73 -4.82 -0.86
N VAL A 22 -8.65 -4.39 -1.49
CA VAL A 22 -7.30 -4.46 -0.93
C VAL A 22 -6.75 -3.04 -0.82
N THR A 23 -6.14 -2.70 0.29
CA THR A 23 -5.50 -1.40 0.49
C THR A 23 -4.05 -1.47 0.05
N PHE A 24 -3.67 -0.66 -0.93
CA PHE A 24 -2.26 -0.47 -1.24
C PHE A 24 -1.76 0.72 -0.42
N ARG A 25 -0.80 0.47 0.47
CA ARG A 25 -0.15 1.50 1.28
C ARG A 25 1.16 1.91 0.62
N TRP A 26 1.20 3.11 0.09
CA TRP A 26 2.34 3.65 -0.65
C TRP A 26 3.12 4.56 0.27
N TYR A 27 4.32 4.15 0.66
CA TYR A 27 5.24 4.98 1.42
C TYR A 27 6.01 5.90 0.47
N ILE A 28 6.00 7.20 0.80
CA ILE A 28 6.87 8.19 0.17
C ILE A 28 8.25 8.04 0.82
N LEU A 29 9.23 7.63 0.02
CA LEU A 29 10.60 7.48 0.47
C LEU A 29 11.12 8.83 0.99
N CYS A 30 11.71 8.82 2.18
CA CYS A 30 12.27 10.02 2.76
C CYS A 30 13.46 10.52 1.90
N GLN A 31 13.47 11.78 1.45
CA GLN A 31 14.49 12.39 0.56
C GLN A 31 15.95 12.28 1.06
N SER A 32 16.15 11.98 2.34
CA SER A 32 17.47 11.71 2.92
C SER A 32 17.32 10.61 3.96
N PRO A 33 17.59 9.33 3.63
CA PRO A 33 17.56 8.26 4.61
C PRO A 33 18.70 8.48 5.60
N ARG A 34 18.42 9.07 6.76
CA ARG A 34 19.38 9.23 7.84
C ARG A 34 19.66 7.87 8.48
N GLY A 35 20.41 6.99 7.82
CA GLY A 35 21.04 5.82 8.42
C GLY A 35 20.17 4.94 9.34
N VAL A 36 18.85 4.86 9.11
CA VAL A 36 17.94 4.09 9.98
C VAL A 36 17.83 2.64 9.50
N GLY A 37 18.96 1.92 9.53
CA GLY A 37 19.01 0.47 9.26
C GLY A 37 18.43 0.04 7.90
N THR A 38 18.15 -1.26 7.77
CA THR A 38 17.66 -1.95 6.55
C THR A 38 16.30 -1.47 6.02
N SER A 39 15.72 -0.41 6.57
CA SER A 39 14.36 0.03 6.33
C SER A 39 14.32 1.25 5.39
N ARG A 40 13.73 1.05 4.19
CA ARG A 40 13.52 2.13 3.19
C ARG A 40 12.50 3.19 3.64
N HIS A 41 11.86 3.04 4.79
CA HIS A 41 10.83 3.92 5.34
C HIS A 41 10.86 3.90 6.89
N CYS A 42 10.27 4.90 7.53
CA CYS A 42 9.99 4.86 8.98
C CYS A 42 8.95 3.77 9.29
N SER A 43 8.97 3.21 10.50
CA SER A 43 7.91 2.28 10.92
C SER A 43 6.53 2.96 10.85
N VAL A 44 5.45 2.17 10.75
CA VAL A 44 4.06 2.67 10.67
C VAL A 44 3.77 3.69 11.78
N GLU A 45 4.27 3.44 12.99
CA GLU A 45 4.12 4.30 14.18
C GLU A 45 4.74 5.69 14.01
N HIS A 46 5.73 5.82 13.14
CA HIS A 46 6.47 7.06 12.87
C HIS A 46 6.16 7.64 11.49
N ALA A 47 5.21 7.06 10.76
CA ALA A 47 4.78 7.51 9.44
C ALA A 47 3.41 8.18 9.52
N ARG A 48 3.25 9.32 8.84
CA ARG A 48 1.98 10.05 8.80
C ARG A 48 1.18 9.66 7.57
N ALA A 49 -0.07 9.24 7.77
CA ALA A 49 -1.04 9.13 6.69
C ALA A 49 -1.27 10.52 6.08
N VAL A 50 -1.05 10.66 4.78
CA VAL A 50 -1.48 11.83 4.03
C VAL A 50 -2.81 11.51 3.35
N SER A 51 -3.77 12.41 3.53
CA SER A 51 -5.05 12.32 2.84
C SER A 51 -4.81 12.62 1.37
N ALA A 52 -5.00 11.61 0.53
CA ALA A 52 -5.03 11.78 -0.89
C ALA A 52 -6.38 11.23 -1.38
N LEU A 53 -7.08 12.04 -2.16
CA LEU A 53 -8.34 11.66 -2.79
C LEU A 53 -8.03 10.67 -3.91
N PHE A 54 -7.91 9.40 -3.56
CA PHE A 54 -7.84 8.32 -4.53
C PHE A 54 -9.23 7.68 -4.66
N GLY A 55 -9.80 7.76 -5.86
CA GLY A 55 -10.94 6.92 -6.21
C GLY A 55 -10.54 5.45 -6.17
N SER A 56 -11.48 4.55 -5.85
CA SER A 56 -11.21 3.12 -5.92
C SER A 56 -10.77 2.77 -7.34
N SER A 57 -9.53 2.28 -7.47
CA SER A 57 -8.94 1.98 -8.77
C SER A 57 -8.94 0.47 -9.00
N ARG A 58 -9.34 0.05 -10.19
CA ARG A 58 -9.16 -1.34 -10.62
C ARG A 58 -7.69 -1.51 -10.99
N THR A 59 -7.06 -2.52 -10.42
CA THR A 59 -5.67 -2.88 -10.71
C THR A 59 -5.68 -4.26 -11.35
N GLU A 60 -5.06 -4.38 -12.52
CA GLU A 60 -4.81 -5.68 -13.15
C GLU A 60 -3.86 -6.52 -12.28
N GLY A 61 -4.10 -7.83 -12.21
CA GLY A 61 -3.27 -8.76 -11.48
C GLY A 61 -4.00 -9.55 -10.39
N ALA A 62 -3.27 -10.53 -9.86
CA ALA A 62 -3.74 -11.48 -8.85
C ALA A 62 -4.20 -10.77 -7.57
N CYS A 63 -5.30 -11.25 -7.01
CA CYS A 63 -5.81 -10.77 -5.73
C CYS A 63 -4.96 -11.32 -4.56
N PRO A 64 -4.26 -10.47 -3.78
CA PRO A 64 -3.48 -10.91 -2.62
C PRO A 64 -4.32 -11.63 -1.57
N ALA A 65 -5.57 -11.20 -1.39
CA ALA A 65 -6.50 -11.82 -0.45
C ALA A 65 -6.96 -13.22 -0.91
N CYS A 66 -6.99 -13.49 -2.22
CA CYS A 66 -7.22 -14.85 -2.73
C CYS A 66 -5.99 -15.75 -2.60
N ALA A 67 -4.79 -15.20 -2.80
CA ALA A 67 -3.55 -15.97 -2.74
C ALA A 67 -3.14 -16.30 -1.30
N ASN A 68 -3.25 -15.32 -0.38
CA ASN A 68 -2.89 -15.45 1.02
C ASN A 68 -3.92 -14.74 1.91
N PRO A 69 -5.04 -15.40 2.26
CA PRO A 69 -5.95 -14.90 3.28
C PRO A 69 -5.18 -14.77 4.62
N PRO A 70 -5.24 -13.65 5.37
CA PRO A 70 -6.13 -12.48 5.27
C PRO A 70 -5.43 -11.20 4.73
N THR A 71 -4.48 -11.33 3.79
CA THR A 71 -3.69 -10.19 3.32
C THR A 71 -4.54 -9.16 2.57
N THR A 72 -4.92 -8.10 3.27
CA THR A 72 -5.71 -6.98 2.73
C THR A 72 -4.90 -5.71 2.57
N VAL A 73 -3.64 -5.68 3.00
CA VAL A 73 -2.74 -4.52 2.86
C VAL A 73 -1.49 -4.91 2.09
N VAL A 74 -1.21 -4.18 1.01
CA VAL A 74 0.01 -4.35 0.20
C VAL A 74 0.88 -3.13 0.35
N ILE A 75 2.13 -3.32 0.76
CA ILE A 75 3.10 -2.23 0.92
C ILE A 75 3.77 -1.94 -0.42
N LYS A 76 3.78 -0.67 -0.82
CA LYS A 76 4.47 -0.15 -2.01
C LYS A 76 5.35 1.03 -1.62
N TYR A 77 6.39 1.29 -2.40
CA TYR A 77 7.32 2.40 -2.19
C TYR A 77 7.34 3.28 -3.43
N VAL A 78 7.33 4.60 -3.23
CA VAL A 78 7.51 5.58 -4.30
C VAL A 78 8.58 6.58 -3.92
N ASN A 79 9.39 6.96 -4.91
CA ASN A 79 10.28 8.11 -4.79
C ASN A 79 9.38 9.36 -4.74
N GLY A 80 9.56 10.20 -3.72
CA GLY A 80 8.96 11.53 -3.64
C GLY A 80 9.72 12.57 -4.44
#